data_AF-A0A7V9NI46-F1
#
_entry.id   AF-A0A7V9NI46-F1
#
_cell.length_a   1.000
_cell.length_b   1.000
_cell.length_c   1.000
_cell.angle_alpha   90.00
_cell.angle_beta   90.00
_cell.angle_gamma   90.00
#
_symmetry.space_group_name_H-M   'P 1'
#
loop_
_entity.id
_entity.type
_entity.pdbx_description
1 polymer ?
#
loop_
_entity_poly.entity_id
_entity_poly.type
_entity_poly.pdbx_seq_one_letter_code
_entity_poly.pdbx_strand_id
1 'polypeptide(L)'
;MARTRTTPAASPVELYQISDRVSRQARVRQAGVDPRAPIHRPLRIYTLDPSVSARLGGVATVQVPYEKLESGPLGALFDVRCDGAPKELRAEALNLDDPHLLLSSGLSPSPAAGQFHLQMVYAVASLTYAVFKRALGREIAWATPPGPDGSHRLVIRAFVPGANAGYSREAGDLSFGYFKAGRRAAGFTVRGASSAPPSATTSSSMRRRTR
;
A
#
# COMPACT_ATOMS: atom_id res chain seq x y z
N MET A 1 76.79 1.55 17.86
CA MET A 1 75.72 2.41 17.28
C MET A 1 74.41 1.64 17.30
N ALA A 2 73.55 1.88 18.29
CA ALA A 2 72.24 1.23 18.40
C ALA A 2 71.18 2.09 17.70
N ARG A 3 70.49 1.54 16.69
CA ARG A 3 69.37 2.21 16.02
C ARG A 3 68.11 2.04 16.88
N THR A 4 67.66 3.12 17.49
CA THR A 4 66.34 3.20 18.12
C THR A 4 65.26 3.15 17.04
N ARG A 5 64.43 2.09 17.04
CA ARG A 5 63.20 2.05 16.25
C ARG A 5 62.16 2.92 16.93
N THR A 6 61.92 4.11 16.40
CA THR A 6 60.74 4.90 16.75
C THR A 6 59.51 4.23 16.16
N THR A 7 58.65 3.71 17.04
CA THR A 7 57.33 3.19 16.64
C THR A 7 56.43 4.40 16.34
N PRO A 8 55.85 4.53 15.13
CA PRO A 8 54.95 5.64 14.85
C PRO A 8 53.71 5.52 15.74
N ALA A 9 53.33 6.63 16.38
CA ALA A 9 52.10 6.70 17.16
C ALA A 9 50.90 6.40 16.24
N ALA A 10 50.08 5.42 16.62
CA ALA A 10 48.90 5.06 15.86
C ALA A 10 47.96 6.27 15.75
N SER A 11 47.56 6.61 14.53
CA SER A 11 46.53 7.62 14.25
C SER A 11 45.26 7.28 15.03
N PRO A 12 44.48 8.26 15.54
CA PRO A 12 43.22 7.96 16.20
C PRO A 12 42.32 7.26 15.18
N VAL A 13 42.02 5.98 15.41
CA VAL A 13 41.02 5.27 14.63
C VAL A 13 39.69 5.88 15.04
N GLU A 14 39.02 6.63 14.16
CA GLU A 14 37.60 6.95 14.34
C GLU A 14 36.85 5.61 14.32
N LEU A 15 36.58 5.08 15.51
CA LEU A 15 36.32 3.64 15.67
C LEU A 15 35.04 3.17 14.98
N TYR A 16 34.03 4.02 14.78
CA TYR A 16 32.87 3.77 13.91
C TYR A 16 31.94 4.99 13.97
N GLN A 17 31.21 5.26 12.89
CA GLN A 17 30.13 6.26 12.91
C GLN A 17 28.78 5.55 12.90
N ILE A 18 27.96 5.81 13.93
CA ILE A 18 26.58 5.32 13.96
C ILE A 18 25.75 6.19 13.01
N SER A 19 25.13 5.56 12.01
CA SER A 19 24.24 6.25 11.08
C SER A 19 22.97 6.74 11.78
N ASP A 20 22.48 7.93 11.39
CA ASP A 20 21.17 8.47 11.79
C ASP A 20 20.00 7.49 11.57
N ARG A 21 20.17 6.49 10.69
CA ARG A 21 19.18 5.44 10.46
C ARG A 21 18.86 4.64 11.72
N VAL A 22 19.83 4.49 12.64
CA VAL A 22 19.63 3.83 13.93
C VAL A 22 18.69 4.66 14.81
N SER A 23 18.93 5.97 14.90
CA SER A 23 18.07 6.90 15.64
C SER A 23 16.66 6.99 15.05
N ARG A 24 16.52 6.95 13.72
CA ARG A 24 15.22 6.91 13.04
C ARG A 24 14.44 5.64 13.38
N GLN A 25 15.11 4.50 13.41
CA GLN A 25 14.49 3.23 13.76
C GLN A 25 13.88 3.23 15.16
N ALA A 26 14.52 3.90 16.13
CA ALA A 26 13.96 4.03 17.47
C ALA A 26 12.62 4.77 17.50
N ARG A 27 12.37 5.69 16.55
CA ARG A 27 11.13 6.47 16.43
C ARG A 27 9.96 5.69 15.83
N VAL A 28 10.24 4.57 15.18
CA VAL A 28 9.23 3.71 14.57
C VAL A 28 8.51 2.85 15.61
N ARG A 29 9.15 2.62 16.77
CA ARG A 29 8.54 1.86 17.85
C ARG A 29 7.24 2.53 18.30
N GLN A 30 6.15 1.77 18.22
CA GLN A 30 4.91 2.13 18.88
C GLN A 30 5.15 2.23 20.39
N ALA A 31 4.99 3.43 20.94
CA ALA A 31 4.92 3.61 22.38
C ALA A 31 3.58 3.04 22.88
N GLY A 32 3.63 2.13 23.86
CA GLY A 32 2.46 1.74 24.64
C GLY A 32 1.42 0.89 23.90
N VAL A 33 1.82 -0.29 23.40
CA VAL A 33 0.83 -1.33 23.05
C VAL A 33 0.09 -1.70 24.34
N ASP A 34 -1.19 -1.36 24.43
CA ASP A 34 -2.06 -1.78 25.53
C ASP A 34 -2.07 -3.32 25.56
N PRO A 35 -1.66 -3.97 26.67
CA PRO A 35 -1.68 -5.43 26.78
C PRO A 35 -3.06 -6.06 26.59
N ARG A 36 -4.14 -5.27 26.73
CA ARG A 36 -5.53 -5.70 26.51
C ARG A 36 -6.00 -5.50 25.07
N ALA A 37 -5.23 -4.78 24.25
CA ALA A 37 -5.58 -4.60 22.85
C ALA A 37 -5.51 -5.93 22.09
N PRO A 38 -6.33 -6.11 21.05
CA PRO A 38 -6.20 -7.24 20.14
C PRO A 38 -4.80 -7.30 19.53
N ILE A 39 -4.34 -8.49 19.17
CA ILE A 39 -3.07 -8.67 18.46
C ILE A 39 -3.23 -8.29 16.97
N HIS A 40 -4.41 -8.54 16.41
CA HIS A 40 -4.73 -8.32 15.00
C HIS A 40 -6.11 -7.70 14.82
N ARG A 41 -6.28 -6.93 13.73
CA ARG A 41 -7.59 -6.57 13.16
C ARG A 41 -7.80 -7.30 11.83
N PRO A 42 -8.93 -7.98 11.63
CA PRO A 42 -9.26 -8.59 10.35
C PRO A 42 -9.67 -7.51 9.34
N LEU A 43 -9.09 -7.52 8.14
CA LEU A 43 -9.48 -6.64 7.03
C LEU A 43 -9.68 -7.45 5.75
N ARG A 44 -10.66 -7.08 4.94
CA ARG A 44 -10.84 -7.66 3.60
C ARG A 44 -9.95 -6.97 2.57
N ILE A 45 -9.31 -7.77 1.72
CA ILE A 45 -8.50 -7.31 0.58
C ILE A 45 -8.88 -8.07 -0.69
N TYR A 46 -8.50 -7.52 -1.84
CA TYR A 46 -8.43 -8.30 -3.08
C TYR A 46 -7.17 -9.16 -3.08
N THR A 47 -7.30 -10.42 -3.48
CA THR A 47 -6.18 -11.37 -3.67
C THR A 47 -5.75 -11.49 -5.13
N LEU A 48 -6.66 -11.14 -6.04
CA LEU A 48 -6.49 -11.12 -7.47
C LEU A 48 -6.93 -9.75 -8.00
N ASP A 49 -6.85 -9.55 -9.31
CA ASP A 49 -7.34 -8.33 -9.93
C ASP A 49 -8.84 -8.10 -9.60
N PRO A 50 -9.31 -6.86 -9.37
CA PRO A 50 -10.71 -6.58 -9.05
C PRO A 50 -11.73 -7.02 -10.11
N SER A 51 -11.29 -7.33 -11.34
CA SER A 51 -12.12 -7.93 -12.39
C SER A 51 -12.44 -9.41 -12.18
N VAL A 52 -11.69 -10.10 -11.30
CA VAL A 52 -11.95 -11.49 -10.94
C VAL A 52 -13.06 -11.56 -9.89
N SER A 53 -14.07 -12.40 -10.16
CA SER A 53 -15.23 -12.57 -9.27
C SER A 53 -14.83 -12.92 -7.84
N ALA A 54 -15.48 -12.27 -6.87
CA ALA A 54 -15.35 -12.62 -5.44
C ALA A 54 -15.69 -14.09 -5.14
N ARG A 55 -16.57 -14.72 -5.95
CA ARG A 55 -16.93 -16.15 -5.82
C ARG A 55 -15.82 -17.10 -6.26
N LEU A 56 -14.81 -16.61 -6.99
CA LEU A 56 -13.64 -17.36 -7.45
C LEU A 56 -12.42 -17.14 -6.53
N GLY A 57 -12.63 -16.68 -5.30
CA GLY A 57 -11.54 -16.46 -4.34
C GLY A 57 -10.74 -15.17 -4.58
N GLY A 58 -11.30 -14.19 -5.30
CA GLY A 58 -10.70 -12.87 -5.53
C GLY A 58 -10.63 -11.96 -4.29
N VAL A 59 -11.18 -12.41 -3.15
CA VAL A 59 -11.22 -11.66 -1.88
C VAL A 59 -10.75 -12.57 -0.75
N ALA A 60 -9.93 -12.03 0.15
CA ALA A 60 -9.55 -12.69 1.40
C ALA A 60 -9.70 -11.76 2.60
N THR A 61 -9.90 -12.35 3.78
CA THR A 61 -9.78 -11.64 5.06
C THR A 61 -8.40 -11.91 5.62
N VAL A 62 -7.63 -10.86 5.88
CA VAL A 62 -6.26 -10.91 6.38
C VAL A 62 -6.16 -10.37 7.80
N GLN A 63 -5.25 -10.94 8.59
CA GLN A 63 -5.00 -10.53 9.98
C GLN A 63 -3.90 -9.47 10.01
N VAL A 64 -4.29 -8.20 10.02
CA VAL A 64 -3.36 -7.07 10.07
C VAL A 64 -2.95 -6.84 11.52
N PRO A 65 -1.64 -6.67 11.85
CA PRO A 65 -1.21 -6.30 13.20
C PRO A 65 -2.01 -5.10 13.71
N TYR A 66 -2.58 -5.24 14.90
CA TYR A 66 -3.42 -4.20 15.46
C TYR A 66 -2.58 -3.02 15.93
N GLU A 67 -3.01 -1.83 15.53
CA GLU A 67 -2.61 -0.56 16.13
C GLU A 67 -3.83 0.34 16.16
N LYS A 68 -3.88 1.31 17.08
CA LYS A 68 -4.96 2.31 17.06
C LYS A 68 -4.68 3.32 15.94
N LEU A 69 -5.67 3.57 15.08
CA LEU A 69 -5.56 4.49 13.96
C LEU A 69 -6.45 5.72 14.12
N GLU A 70 -6.02 6.83 13.52
CA GLU A 70 -6.89 7.96 13.23
C GLU A 70 -7.50 7.83 11.82
N SER A 71 -8.49 8.66 11.51
CA SER A 71 -9.18 8.63 10.21
C SER A 71 -8.26 9.05 9.06
N GLY A 72 -8.35 8.35 7.92
CA GLY A 72 -7.37 8.46 6.83
C GLY A 72 -6.15 7.61 7.18
N PRO A 73 -6.31 6.27 7.18
CA PRO A 73 -5.66 5.33 8.09
C PRO A 73 -4.27 5.78 8.53
N LEU A 74 -4.23 6.47 9.66
CA LEU A 74 -3.05 7.14 10.18
C LEU A 74 -2.59 6.39 11.42
N GLY A 75 -1.46 5.70 11.30
CA GLY A 75 -0.86 4.89 12.36
C GLY A 75 0.56 5.32 12.70
N ALA A 76 1.31 4.45 13.35
CA ALA A 76 2.72 4.69 13.67
C ALA A 76 3.64 4.54 12.44
N LEU A 77 3.25 3.68 11.50
CA LEU A 77 4.06 3.33 10.32
C LEU A 77 3.64 4.05 9.05
N PHE A 78 2.33 4.25 8.88
CA PHE A 78 1.74 4.68 7.61
C PHE A 78 0.77 5.84 7.83
N ASP A 79 0.77 6.77 6.88
CA ASP A 79 -0.21 7.84 6.71
C ASP A 79 -0.87 7.62 5.34
N VAL A 80 -2.06 6.99 5.32
CA VAL A 80 -2.75 6.66 4.06
C VAL A 80 -3.70 7.77 3.67
N ARG A 81 -3.34 8.51 2.63
CA ARG A 81 -4.06 9.68 2.17
C ARG A 81 -5.02 9.35 1.03
N CYS A 82 -6.19 9.97 1.11
CA CYS A 82 -7.22 9.91 0.07
C CYS A 82 -7.18 11.12 -0.87
N ASP A 83 -6.17 11.99 -0.76
CA ASP A 83 -6.03 13.14 -1.64
C ASP A 83 -5.81 12.70 -3.10
N GLY A 84 -6.34 13.47 -4.03
CA GLY A 84 -6.30 13.13 -5.47
C GLY A 84 -7.37 12.14 -5.94
N ALA A 85 -8.24 11.64 -5.04
CA ALA A 85 -9.33 10.76 -5.44
C ALA A 85 -10.29 11.45 -6.42
N PRO A 86 -10.66 10.78 -7.53
CA PRO A 86 -11.69 11.27 -8.44
C PRO A 86 -13.06 11.24 -7.73
N LYS A 87 -13.94 12.19 -8.08
CA LYS A 87 -15.27 12.34 -7.46
C LYS A 87 -16.10 11.05 -7.52
N GLU A 88 -15.93 10.28 -8.59
CA GLU A 88 -16.67 9.04 -8.86
C GLU A 88 -16.33 7.92 -7.89
N LEU A 89 -15.12 7.91 -7.31
CA LEU A 89 -14.72 6.89 -6.35
C LEU A 89 -15.27 7.14 -4.94
N ARG A 90 -15.79 8.33 -4.62
CA ARG A 90 -16.26 8.67 -3.26
C ARG A 90 -15.22 8.28 -2.19
N ALA A 91 -13.97 8.72 -2.38
CA ALA A 91 -12.96 8.54 -1.34
C ALA A 91 -13.04 9.69 -0.35
N GLU A 92 -13.22 9.34 0.91
CA GLU A 92 -13.10 10.24 2.06
C GLU A 92 -12.23 9.54 3.10
N ALA A 93 -11.85 10.26 4.16
CA ALA A 93 -11.03 9.71 5.21
C ALA A 93 -11.69 8.47 5.82
N LEU A 94 -10.96 7.35 5.85
CA LEU A 94 -11.43 6.08 6.36
C LEU A 94 -11.01 5.90 7.82
N ASN A 95 -11.97 5.74 8.72
CA ASN A 95 -11.74 5.39 10.11
C ASN A 95 -11.81 3.87 10.31
N LEU A 96 -10.66 3.19 10.31
CA LEU A 96 -10.60 1.74 10.55
C LEU A 96 -10.82 1.34 12.02
N ASP A 97 -10.87 2.29 12.95
CA ASP A 97 -11.23 2.08 14.35
C ASP A 97 -12.73 2.30 14.61
N ASP A 98 -13.54 2.52 13.57
CA ASP A 98 -15.00 2.48 13.67
C ASP A 98 -15.45 1.08 14.17
N PRO A 99 -16.23 0.99 15.26
CA PRO A 99 -16.73 -0.28 15.79
C PRO A 99 -17.44 -1.15 14.74
N HIS A 100 -18.17 -0.54 13.80
CA HIS A 100 -18.82 -1.27 12.72
C HIS A 100 -17.82 -1.97 11.81
N LEU A 101 -16.72 -1.31 11.46
CA LEU A 101 -15.65 -1.90 10.64
C LEU A 101 -14.87 -2.97 11.41
N LEU A 102 -14.58 -2.73 12.69
CA LEU A 102 -13.91 -3.71 13.56
C LEU A 102 -14.71 -5.01 13.67
N LEU A 103 -16.03 -4.91 13.85
CA LEU A 103 -16.92 -6.09 13.97
C LEU A 103 -17.19 -6.78 12.63
N SER A 104 -17.08 -6.06 11.51
CA SER A 104 -17.41 -6.58 10.18
C SER A 104 -16.20 -7.04 9.37
N SER A 105 -14.99 -7.05 9.92
CA SER A 105 -13.73 -7.34 9.21
C SER A 105 -13.41 -6.31 8.11
N GLY A 106 -13.70 -5.04 8.38
CA GLY A 106 -13.52 -3.93 7.46
C GLY A 106 -14.59 -3.85 6.37
N LEU A 107 -14.36 -2.94 5.44
CA LEU A 107 -15.23 -2.67 4.29
C LEU A 107 -15.35 -3.89 3.37
N SER A 108 -16.55 -4.05 2.80
CA SER A 108 -16.78 -4.98 1.70
C SER A 108 -16.02 -4.53 0.45
N PRO A 109 -15.31 -5.45 -0.24
CA PRO A 109 -14.58 -5.11 -1.45
C PRO A 109 -15.46 -4.53 -2.55
N SER A 110 -15.09 -3.34 -3.00
CA SER A 110 -15.75 -2.66 -4.12
C SER A 110 -14.72 -1.83 -4.90
N PRO A 111 -14.56 -2.04 -6.23
CA PRO A 111 -13.63 -1.25 -7.03
C PRO A 111 -14.07 0.21 -7.17
N ALA A 112 -15.37 0.46 -7.01
CA ALA A 112 -15.99 1.78 -7.11
C ALA A 112 -15.98 2.56 -5.78
N ALA A 113 -15.59 1.93 -4.66
CA ALA A 113 -15.55 2.56 -3.34
C ALA A 113 -14.12 2.95 -2.97
N GLY A 114 -13.80 4.23 -3.05
CA GLY A 114 -12.48 4.81 -2.77
C GLY A 114 -11.97 4.48 -1.38
N GLN A 115 -12.83 4.48 -0.37
CA GLN A 115 -12.46 4.03 0.98
C GLN A 115 -11.94 2.59 1.00
N PHE A 116 -12.50 1.68 0.19
CA PHE A 116 -11.99 0.31 0.13
C PHE A 116 -10.55 0.26 -0.41
N HIS A 117 -10.19 1.13 -1.36
CA HIS A 117 -8.79 1.24 -1.81
C HIS A 117 -7.87 1.69 -0.68
N LEU A 118 -8.29 2.63 0.17
CA LEU A 118 -7.52 3.04 1.36
C LEU A 118 -7.31 1.86 2.32
N GLN A 119 -8.37 1.08 2.59
CA GLN A 119 -8.28 -0.14 3.39
C GLN A 119 -7.30 -1.15 2.79
N MET A 120 -7.41 -1.40 1.48
CA MET A 120 -6.57 -2.36 0.76
C MET A 120 -5.09 -1.96 0.89
N VAL A 121 -4.78 -0.70 0.57
CA VAL A 121 -3.42 -0.16 0.61
C VAL A 121 -2.85 -0.24 2.02
N TYR A 122 -3.62 0.17 3.04
CA TYR A 122 -3.19 0.06 4.44
C TYR A 122 -2.90 -1.40 4.83
N ALA A 123 -3.80 -2.33 4.51
CA ALA A 123 -3.67 -3.73 4.86
C ALA A 123 -2.43 -4.37 4.21
N VAL A 124 -2.24 -4.17 2.91
CA VAL A 124 -1.09 -4.73 2.18
C VAL A 124 0.23 -4.13 2.64
N ALA A 125 0.28 -2.81 2.87
CA ALA A 125 1.49 -2.15 3.40
C ALA A 125 1.86 -2.70 4.78
N SER A 126 0.87 -2.85 5.67
CA SER A 126 1.06 -3.34 7.04
C SER A 126 1.51 -4.81 7.08
N LEU A 127 0.92 -5.67 6.25
CA LEU A 127 1.35 -7.07 6.13
C LEU A 127 2.75 -7.18 5.56
N THR A 128 3.06 -6.40 4.53
CA THR A 128 4.40 -6.35 3.93
C THR A 128 5.43 -5.94 4.97
N TYR A 129 5.15 -4.88 5.73
CA TYR A 129 6.01 -4.45 6.83
C TYR A 129 6.22 -5.54 7.88
N ALA A 130 5.15 -6.21 8.29
CA ALA A 130 5.22 -7.29 9.28
C ALA A 130 6.13 -8.45 8.84
N VAL A 131 6.08 -8.82 7.55
CA VAL A 131 6.95 -9.85 6.96
C VAL A 131 8.41 -9.42 7.05
N PHE A 132 8.75 -8.19 6.62
CA PHE A 132 10.13 -7.71 6.69
C PHE A 132 10.61 -7.52 8.12
N LYS A 133 9.78 -7.00 9.02
CA LYS A 133 10.10 -6.86 10.45
C LYS A 133 10.44 -8.20 11.06
N ARG A 134 9.64 -9.24 10.78
CA ARG A 134 9.88 -10.60 11.26
C ARG A 134 11.18 -11.16 10.69
N ALA A 135 11.44 -10.99 9.39
CA ALA A 135 12.64 -11.50 8.74
C ALA A 135 13.92 -10.82 9.24
N LEU A 136 13.88 -9.52 9.49
CA LEU A 136 15.03 -8.72 9.93
C LEU A 136 15.23 -8.69 11.45
N GLY A 137 14.21 -9.10 12.23
CA GLY A 137 14.25 -9.10 13.70
C GLY A 137 14.28 -7.71 14.33
N ARG A 138 13.93 -6.66 13.58
CA ARG A 138 14.00 -5.27 14.04
C ARG A 138 12.97 -4.38 13.33
N GLU A 139 12.65 -3.25 13.95
CA GLU A 139 11.84 -2.22 13.28
C GLU A 139 12.56 -1.70 12.02
N ILE A 140 11.77 -1.33 11.01
CA ILE A 140 12.27 -0.78 9.76
C ILE A 140 11.95 0.70 9.72
N ALA A 141 12.99 1.51 9.59
CA ALA A 141 12.89 2.95 9.41
C ALA A 141 12.72 3.31 7.93
N TRP A 142 11.89 4.30 7.66
CA TRP A 142 11.72 4.83 6.31
C TRP A 142 12.94 5.66 5.90
N ALA A 143 13.27 5.60 4.61
CA ALA A 143 14.43 6.32 4.11
C ALA A 143 14.10 7.79 3.76
N THR A 144 13.18 8.37 4.52
CA THR A 144 12.58 9.70 4.42
C THR A 144 12.80 10.48 5.73
N PRO A 145 12.77 11.82 5.72
CA PRO A 145 12.84 12.60 6.97
C PRO A 145 11.61 12.32 7.87
N PRO A 146 11.72 12.48 9.19
CA PRO A 146 10.56 12.46 10.08
C PRO A 146 9.58 13.59 9.74
N GLY A 147 8.31 13.36 10.05
CA GLY A 147 7.26 14.35 9.91
C GLY A 147 7.43 15.53 10.89
N PRO A 148 6.64 16.61 10.71
CA PRO A 148 6.69 17.80 11.56
C PRO A 148 6.43 17.52 13.05
N ASP A 149 5.65 16.48 13.33
CA ASP A 149 5.32 16.00 14.68
C ASP A 149 6.39 15.06 15.26
N GLY A 150 7.52 14.89 14.56
CA GLY A 150 8.60 13.99 14.95
C GLY A 150 8.35 12.51 14.65
N SER A 151 7.15 12.16 14.17
CA SER A 151 6.80 10.79 13.77
C SER A 151 7.60 10.34 12.56
N HIS A 152 7.78 9.03 12.40
CA HIS A 152 8.47 8.48 11.24
C HIS A 152 7.54 7.54 10.46
N ARG A 153 6.64 8.16 9.69
CA ARG A 153 5.62 7.49 8.88
C ARG A 153 5.96 7.56 7.40
N LEU A 154 5.58 6.53 6.64
CA LEU A 154 5.56 6.60 5.18
C LEU A 154 4.20 7.11 4.75
N VAL A 155 4.19 8.21 3.99
CA VAL A 155 2.97 8.70 3.34
C VAL A 155 2.64 7.77 2.19
N ILE A 156 1.40 7.29 2.14
CA ILE A 156 0.91 6.48 1.02
C ILE A 156 -0.25 7.20 0.36
N ARG A 157 -0.09 7.53 -0.93
CA ARG A 157 -1.10 8.20 -1.75
C ARG A 157 -1.81 7.18 -2.60
N ALA A 158 -3.07 6.92 -2.31
CA ALA A 158 -3.82 5.88 -3.02
C ALA A 158 -4.28 6.30 -4.43
N PHE A 159 -4.28 7.60 -4.74
CA PHE A 159 -4.90 8.13 -5.97
C PHE A 159 -4.04 9.19 -6.67
N VAL A 160 -2.94 8.77 -7.29
CA VAL A 160 -2.13 9.63 -8.16
C VAL A 160 -2.53 9.42 -9.62
N PRO A 161 -2.73 10.46 -10.45
CA PRO A 161 -3.07 10.25 -11.85
C PRO A 161 -2.00 9.42 -12.59
N GLY A 162 -2.42 8.33 -13.24
CA GLY A 162 -1.54 7.48 -14.05
C GLY A 162 -1.77 5.98 -13.85
N ALA A 163 -1.15 5.17 -14.71
CA ALA A 163 -1.25 3.71 -14.68
C ALA A 163 -0.03 3.03 -14.05
N ASN A 164 0.58 3.66 -13.04
CA ASN A 164 1.81 3.19 -12.39
C ASN A 164 1.74 3.36 -10.88
N ALA A 165 2.53 2.58 -10.14
CA ALA A 165 2.84 2.83 -8.74
C ALA A 165 4.34 3.09 -8.58
N GLY A 166 4.72 3.88 -7.58
CA GLY A 166 6.13 4.24 -7.39
C GLY A 166 6.43 4.80 -6.01
N TYR A 167 7.67 4.64 -5.57
CA TYR A 167 8.20 5.24 -4.36
C TYR A 167 9.10 6.43 -4.74
N SER A 168 8.87 7.60 -4.15
CA SER A 168 9.78 8.74 -4.24
C SER A 168 10.41 9.01 -2.88
N ARG A 169 11.74 9.00 -2.85
CA ARG A 169 12.49 9.36 -1.64
C ARG A 169 12.39 10.84 -1.34
N GLU A 170 12.40 11.66 -2.38
CA GLU A 170 12.41 13.12 -2.33
C GLU A 170 11.07 13.65 -1.84
N ALA A 171 9.96 13.14 -2.40
CA ALA A 171 8.62 13.45 -1.92
C ALA A 171 8.29 12.73 -0.59
N GLY A 172 8.99 11.63 -0.31
CA GLY A 172 8.81 10.83 0.88
C GLY A 172 7.51 10.03 0.89
N ASP A 173 7.00 9.66 -0.29
CA ASP A 173 5.73 8.96 -0.44
C ASP A 173 5.84 7.69 -1.31
N LEU A 174 4.89 6.78 -1.06
CA LEU A 174 4.54 5.68 -1.93
C LEU A 174 3.22 6.04 -2.61
N SER A 175 3.24 6.09 -3.93
CA SER A 175 2.12 6.57 -4.74
C SER A 175 1.54 5.44 -5.58
N PHE A 176 0.21 5.31 -5.58
CA PHE A 176 -0.53 4.36 -6.40
C PHE A 176 -1.33 5.10 -7.47
N GLY A 177 -1.14 4.66 -8.70
CA GLY A 177 -1.78 5.24 -9.88
C GLY A 177 -3.25 4.92 -9.96
N TYR A 178 -4.05 5.92 -10.33
CA TYR A 178 -5.43 5.75 -10.75
C TYR A 178 -5.60 6.20 -12.20
N PHE A 179 -6.28 5.38 -12.99
CA PHE A 179 -6.66 5.67 -14.36
C PHE A 179 -8.05 5.11 -14.67
N LYS A 180 -8.80 5.79 -15.53
CA LYS A 180 -10.05 5.24 -16.06
C LYS A 180 -9.70 4.17 -17.09
N ALA A 181 -10.16 2.95 -16.89
CA ALA A 181 -10.01 1.89 -17.87
C ALA A 181 -10.65 2.32 -19.21
N GLY A 182 -9.88 2.32 -20.30
CA GLY A 182 -10.40 2.59 -21.64
C GLY A 182 -11.31 1.47 -22.15
N ARG A 183 -12.08 1.74 -23.22
CA ARG A 183 -13.01 0.76 -23.85
C ARG A 183 -12.36 -0.55 -24.35
N ARG A 184 -11.03 -0.61 -24.42
CA ARG A 184 -10.26 -1.84 -24.65
C ARG A 184 -9.63 -2.25 -23.34
N ALA A 185 -10.19 -3.30 -22.74
CA ALA A 185 -9.62 -3.94 -21.59
C ALA A 185 -8.34 -4.67 -21.99
N ALA A 186 -7.21 -4.26 -21.43
CA ALA A 186 -6.09 -5.17 -21.25
C ALA A 186 -6.39 -5.95 -19.96
N GLY A 187 -6.91 -7.17 -20.10
CA GLY A 187 -7.34 -8.02 -18.98
C GLY A 187 -8.86 -8.23 -18.90
N PHE A 188 -9.27 -9.30 -18.21
CA PHE A 188 -10.64 -9.86 -18.14
C PHE A 188 -11.67 -8.94 -17.46
N THR A 189 -11.91 -7.74 -17.97
CA THR A 189 -13.12 -6.99 -17.59
C THR A 189 -14.30 -7.50 -18.40
N VAL A 190 -15.22 -8.19 -17.72
CA VAL A 190 -16.46 -8.69 -18.34
C VAL A 190 -17.33 -7.48 -18.70
N ARG A 191 -17.66 -7.39 -19.98
CA ARG A 191 -18.60 -6.40 -20.53
C ARG A 191 -20.00 -6.64 -19.96
N GLY A 192 -20.69 -5.54 -19.69
CA GLY A 192 -22.02 -5.50 -19.10
C GLY A 192 -23.05 -6.38 -19.80
N ALA A 193 -23.95 -6.93 -18.98
CA ALA A 193 -25.14 -7.64 -19.39
C ALA A 193 -26.11 -6.73 -20.16
N SER A 194 -26.47 -7.10 -21.38
CA SER A 194 -27.83 -6.96 -21.89
C SER A 194 -28.07 -8.04 -22.94
N SER A 195 -28.95 -8.98 -22.61
CA SER A 195 -29.50 -9.97 -23.53
C SER A 195 -30.60 -9.32 -24.38
N ALA A 196 -30.41 -9.29 -25.69
CA ALA A 196 -31.48 -9.14 -26.68
C ALA A 196 -31.07 -9.89 -27.97
N PRO A 197 -32.00 -10.55 -28.68
CA PRO A 197 -31.70 -11.66 -29.58
C PRO A 197 -31.21 -11.20 -30.96
N PRO A 198 -30.53 -12.07 -31.74
CA PRO A 198 -30.15 -11.75 -33.10
C PRO A 198 -31.36 -11.88 -34.04
N SER A 199 -31.80 -10.75 -34.62
CA SER A 199 -32.62 -10.73 -35.83
C SER A 199 -31.75 -10.98 -37.06
N ALA A 200 -32.24 -11.87 -37.92
CA ALA A 200 -31.54 -12.44 -39.07
C ALA A 200 -31.56 -11.55 -40.33
N THR A 201 -30.59 -11.87 -41.21
CA THR A 201 -30.62 -11.76 -42.69
C THR A 201 -30.42 -10.37 -43.31
N THR A 202 -29.31 -10.18 -44.06
CA THR A 202 -29.32 -10.20 -45.54
C THR A 202 -27.90 -10.12 -46.13
N SER A 203 -27.68 -11.00 -47.10
CA SER A 203 -26.59 -11.20 -48.07
C SER A 203 -26.05 -9.93 -48.76
N SER A 204 -24.77 -9.89 -49.14
CA SER A 204 -24.36 -9.86 -50.56
C SER A 204 -22.85 -9.64 -50.81
N SER A 205 -22.37 -10.50 -51.72
CA SER A 205 -21.27 -10.37 -52.69
C SER A 205 -19.80 -10.42 -52.23
N MET A 206 -19.25 -11.60 -52.48
CA MET A 206 -17.87 -11.91 -52.76
C MET A 206 -17.45 -11.37 -54.14
N ARG A 207 -16.36 -10.60 -54.21
CA ARG A 207 -15.54 -10.51 -55.42
C ARG A 207 -14.07 -10.74 -55.07
N ARG A 208 -13.60 -11.93 -55.44
CA ARG A 208 -12.18 -12.23 -55.65
C ARG A 208 -11.65 -11.39 -56.80
N ARG A 209 -10.43 -10.87 -56.65
CA ARG A 209 -9.52 -10.65 -57.77
C ARG A 209 -8.10 -11.03 -57.33
N THR A 210 -7.61 -12.11 -57.93
CA THR A 210 -6.20 -12.45 -58.05
C THR A 210 -5.68 -11.86 -59.35
N ARG A 211 -4.62 -11.08 -59.29
CA ARG A 211 -3.38 -11.30 -60.03
C ARG A 211 -2.30 -10.40 -59.46
#